data_AF-A0A1A8P302-F1
#
_entry.id   AF-A0A1A8P302-F1
#
_cell.length_a   1.000
_cell.length_b   1.000
_cell.length_c   1.000
_cell.angle_alpha   90.00
_cell.angle_beta   90.00
_cell.angle_gamma   90.00
#
_symmetry.space_group_name_H-M   'P 1'
#
loop_
_entity.id
_entity.type
_entity.pdbx_description
1 polymer ?
#
loop_
_entity_poly.entity_id
_entity_poly.type
_entity_poly.pdbx_seq_one_letter_code
_entity_poly.pdbx_strand_id
1 'polypeptide(L)'
;GLSDAFVVIHEIEQIPNVRRRTVYEYHRVDILKSKISSSTAVEMLPLPTCLQFSSCGPCVVSRIGFNCSWCSRLRRCSSGFDRYRQEWVDSGCPEEKRDPRCLLATEARNTSSHTSTLLTATASSSMTPTPRSKASTITDLSSHKNKSSVQQLTSSSAE
;
A
#
# COMPACT_ATOMS: atom_id res chain seq x y z
N GLY A 1 -18.19 -2.39 6.84
CA GLY A 1 -16.81 -2.36 6.35
C GLY A 1 -16.37 -0.93 6.18
N LEU A 2 -15.09 -0.73 5.95
CA LEU A 2 -14.51 0.54 5.52
C LEU A 2 -14.19 0.42 4.04
N SER A 3 -14.57 1.42 3.24
CA SER A 3 -14.38 1.36 1.79
C SER A 3 -13.74 2.63 1.27
N ASP A 4 -12.83 2.48 0.30
CA ASP A 4 -12.36 3.59 -0.55
C ASP A 4 -13.37 3.81 -1.69
N ALA A 5 -13.82 5.04 -1.86
CA ALA A 5 -14.86 5.39 -2.80
C ALA A 5 -14.85 6.88 -3.18
N PHE A 6 -15.37 7.20 -4.36
CA PHE A 6 -15.81 8.57 -4.69
C PHE A 6 -17.33 8.63 -4.81
N VAL A 7 -17.87 9.83 -4.58
CA VAL A 7 -19.30 10.08 -4.54
C VAL A 7 -19.66 11.09 -5.62
N VAL A 8 -20.65 10.75 -6.44
CA VAL A 8 -21.26 11.67 -7.40
C VAL A 8 -22.67 11.97 -6.92
N ILE A 9 -23.00 13.26 -6.79
CA ILE A 9 -24.32 13.71 -6.38
C ILE A 9 -24.99 14.36 -7.59
N HIS A 10 -26.11 13.82 -8.04
CA HIS A 10 -26.95 14.38 -9.11
C HIS A 10 -28.19 15.02 -8.50
N GLU A 11 -28.44 16.28 -8.84
CA GLU A 11 -29.72 16.92 -8.54
C GLU A 11 -30.76 16.45 -9.57
N ILE A 12 -31.95 16.07 -9.12
CA ILE A 12 -33.02 15.64 -10.01
C ILE A 12 -33.88 16.87 -10.32
N GLU A 13 -33.65 17.47 -11.48
CA GLU A 13 -34.33 18.71 -11.89
C GLU A 13 -35.87 18.59 -11.87
N GLN A 14 -36.39 17.39 -12.08
CA GLN A 14 -37.83 17.10 -12.11
C GLN A 14 -38.47 17.01 -10.70
N ILE A 15 -37.68 16.96 -9.62
CA ILE A 15 -38.20 16.86 -8.25
C ILE A 15 -37.38 17.77 -7.33
N PRO A 16 -37.94 18.93 -6.90
CA PRO A 16 -37.22 19.83 -6.03
C PRO A 16 -36.83 19.13 -4.72
N ASN A 17 -35.64 19.46 -4.21
CA ASN A 17 -35.05 18.91 -2.99
C ASN A 17 -34.68 17.42 -3.02
N VAL A 18 -34.75 16.74 -4.17
CA VAL A 18 -34.28 15.36 -4.30
C VAL A 18 -32.90 15.32 -4.95
N ARG A 19 -31.96 14.66 -4.25
CA ARG A 19 -30.61 14.40 -4.73
C ARG A 19 -30.37 12.90 -4.82
N ARG A 20 -29.83 12.44 -5.95
CA ARG A 20 -29.36 11.07 -6.14
C ARG A 20 -27.87 11.00 -5.84
N ARG A 21 -27.49 10.15 -4.89
CA ARG A 21 -26.08 9.87 -4.56
C ARG A 21 -25.65 8.55 -5.17
N THR A 22 -24.66 8.59 -6.06
CA THR A 22 -23.99 7.40 -6.58
C THR A 22 -22.63 7.28 -5.91
N VAL A 23 -22.37 6.14 -5.28
CA VAL A 23 -21.08 5.84 -4.64
C VAL A 23 -20.36 4.79 -5.47
N TYR A 24 -19.15 5.12 -5.92
CA TYR A 24 -18.29 4.23 -6.67
C TYR A 24 -17.21 3.70 -5.74
N GLU A 25 -17.36 2.44 -5.33
CA GLU A 25 -16.48 1.76 -4.39
C GLU A 25 -15.36 1.04 -5.14
N TYR A 26 -14.12 1.23 -4.70
CA TYR A 26 -12.93 0.61 -5.27
C TYR A 26 -12.45 -0.58 -4.45
N HIS A 27 -12.28 -0.37 -3.14
CA HIS A 27 -11.75 -1.35 -2.21
C HIS A 27 -12.55 -1.33 -0.93
N ARG A 28 -12.77 -2.50 -0.33
CA ARG A 28 -13.49 -2.65 0.92
C ARG A 28 -12.78 -3.60 1.87
N VAL A 29 -12.69 -3.16 3.13
CA VAL A 29 -12.26 -3.97 4.26
C VAL A 29 -13.49 -4.29 5.10
N ASP A 30 -13.80 -5.58 5.26
CA ASP A 30 -14.89 -5.99 6.13
C ASP A 30 -14.45 -5.95 7.59
N ILE A 31 -15.24 -5.23 8.38
CA ILE A 31 -15.04 -5.06 9.81
C ILE A 31 -16.23 -5.73 10.47
N LEU A 32 -15.96 -6.71 11.32
CA LEU A 32 -17.00 -7.41 12.08
C LEU A 32 -17.70 -6.41 12.99
N LYS A 33 -19.01 -6.20 12.78
CA LYS A 33 -19.80 -5.24 13.57
C LYS A 33 -19.76 -5.54 15.06
N SER A 34 -19.61 -6.81 15.44
CA SER A 34 -19.46 -7.25 16.83
C SER A 34 -18.20 -6.73 17.53
N LYS A 35 -17.23 -6.20 16.79
CA LYS A 35 -15.99 -5.61 17.31
C LYS A 35 -16.03 -4.08 17.38
N ILE A 36 -17.11 -3.45 16.92
CA ILE A 36 -17.27 -1.99 16.93
C ILE A 36 -17.99 -1.61 18.23
N SER A 37 -17.26 -1.06 19.19
CA SER A 37 -17.80 -0.57 20.47
C SER A 37 -17.19 0.78 20.85
N SER A 38 -17.69 1.39 21.93
CA SER A 38 -17.07 2.60 22.49
C SER A 38 -15.58 2.35 22.78
N SER A 39 -14.76 3.39 22.58
CA SER A 39 -13.31 3.35 22.81
C SER A 39 -12.54 2.29 22.00
N THR A 40 -13.01 1.95 20.80
CA THR A 40 -12.28 1.10 19.85
C THR A 40 -11.80 1.92 18.65
N ALA A 41 -10.68 1.50 18.05
CA ALA A 41 -10.11 2.11 16.87
C ALA A 41 -9.72 1.03 15.85
N VAL A 42 -9.74 1.41 14.57
CA VAL A 42 -9.22 0.58 13.48
C VAL A 42 -7.83 1.11 13.14
N GLU A 43 -6.82 0.29 13.30
CA GLU A 43 -5.46 0.59 12.88
C GLU A 43 -5.22 0.02 11.48
N MET A 44 -4.78 0.87 10.55
CA MET A 44 -4.41 0.48 9.20
C MET A 44 -2.90 0.58 9.07
N LEU A 45 -2.24 -0.57 8.89
CA LEU A 45 -0.81 -0.63 8.63
C LEU A 45 -0.58 -0.57 7.11
N PRO A 46 0.22 0.39 6.62
CA PRO A 46 0.47 0.50 5.19
C PRO A 46 1.22 -0.73 4.69
N LEU A 47 0.75 -1.31 3.59
CA LEU A 47 1.51 -2.35 2.89
C LEU A 47 2.72 -1.72 2.16
N PRO A 48 3.80 -2.49 1.96
CA PRO A 48 4.95 -2.05 1.19
C PRO A 48 4.53 -1.59 -0.22
N THR A 49 5.07 -0.46 -0.70
CA THR A 49 4.78 0.09 -2.05
C THR A 49 6.08 0.30 -2.84
N CYS A 50 5.99 0.44 -4.17
CA CYS A 50 7.19 0.60 -5.01
C CYS A 50 8.07 1.79 -4.59
N LEU A 51 7.45 2.90 -4.14
CA LEU A 51 8.14 4.12 -3.73
C LEU A 51 9.11 3.95 -2.55
N GLN A 52 9.04 2.83 -1.82
CA GLN A 52 9.98 2.55 -0.73
C GLN A 52 11.38 2.13 -1.24
N PHE A 53 11.50 1.72 -2.52
CA PHE A 53 12.76 1.28 -3.09
C PHE A 53 13.48 2.46 -3.75
N SER A 54 14.64 2.84 -3.19
CA SER A 54 15.44 3.98 -3.65
C SER A 54 16.52 3.63 -4.69
N SER A 55 16.57 2.37 -5.13
CA SER A 55 17.55 1.91 -6.12
C SER A 55 16.94 0.91 -7.09
N CYS A 56 17.48 0.87 -8.30
CA CYS A 56 16.85 0.16 -9.39
C CYS A 56 16.83 -1.36 -9.21
N GLY A 57 17.85 -1.95 -8.57
CA GLY A 57 17.89 -3.39 -8.31
C GLY A 57 16.74 -3.86 -7.41
N PRO A 58 16.70 -3.45 -6.13
CA PRO A 58 15.60 -3.77 -5.21
C PRO A 58 14.22 -3.45 -5.79
N CYS A 59 14.08 -2.34 -6.53
CA CYS A 59 12.84 -1.99 -7.20
C CYS A 59 12.34 -3.08 -8.16
N VAL A 60 13.18 -3.48 -9.13
CA VAL A 60 12.75 -4.36 -10.22
C VAL A 60 12.67 -5.84 -9.81
N VAL A 61 13.31 -6.23 -8.71
CA VAL A 61 13.22 -7.60 -8.15
C VAL A 61 12.18 -7.72 -7.04
N SER A 62 11.56 -6.61 -6.62
CA SER A 62 10.61 -6.61 -5.52
C SER A 62 9.40 -7.52 -5.81
N ARG A 63 8.94 -8.21 -4.77
CA ARG A 63 7.76 -9.09 -4.80
C ARG A 63 6.75 -8.67 -3.74
N ILE A 64 6.37 -7.39 -3.77
CA ILE A 64 5.49 -6.76 -2.78
C ILE A 64 4.02 -6.70 -3.22
N GLY A 65 3.63 -7.44 -4.25
CA GLY A 65 2.27 -7.42 -4.81
C GLY A 65 1.99 -6.26 -5.77
N PHE A 66 3.01 -5.44 -6.09
CA PHE A 66 2.93 -4.40 -7.11
C PHE A 66 3.88 -4.68 -8.26
N ASN A 67 3.48 -4.30 -9.48
CA ASN A 67 4.32 -4.37 -10.68
C ASN A 67 5.27 -3.17 -10.72
N CYS A 68 6.29 -3.19 -9.87
CA CYS A 68 7.25 -2.09 -9.78
C CYS A 68 8.20 -2.03 -10.98
N SER A 69 8.39 -0.83 -11.49
CA SER A 69 9.38 -0.49 -12.51
C SER A 69 10.26 0.67 -12.03
N TRP A 70 11.46 0.75 -12.59
CA TRP A 70 12.41 1.81 -12.30
C TRP A 70 12.48 2.79 -13.46
N CYS A 71 12.38 4.08 -13.16
CA CYS A 71 12.62 5.15 -14.13
C CYS A 71 13.98 5.77 -13.89
N SER A 72 14.88 5.67 -14.86
CA SER A 72 16.25 6.16 -14.73
C SER A 72 16.31 7.69 -14.77
N ARG A 73 15.41 8.32 -15.53
CA ARG A 73 15.30 9.79 -15.63
C ARG A 73 14.99 10.42 -14.28
N LEU A 74 14.02 9.86 -13.56
CA LEU A 74 13.59 10.33 -12.25
C LEU A 74 14.34 9.68 -11.09
N ARG A 75 15.16 8.65 -11.38
CA ARG A 75 15.82 7.80 -10.38
C ARG A 75 14.83 7.30 -9.31
N ARG A 76 13.68 6.79 -9.75
CA ARG A 76 12.54 6.45 -8.88
C ARG A 76 11.96 5.10 -9.22
N CYS A 77 11.54 4.38 -8.19
CA CYS A 77 10.74 3.16 -8.31
C CYS A 77 9.26 3.48 -8.20
N SER A 78 8.43 2.99 -9.12
CA SER A 78 6.98 3.25 -9.14
C SER A 78 6.22 2.07 -9.73
N SER A 79 4.93 1.97 -9.46
CA SER A 79 4.00 1.11 -10.20
C SER A 79 3.34 1.83 -11.38
N GLY A 80 3.60 3.12 -11.58
CA GLY A 80 2.86 4.02 -12.47
C GLY A 80 1.50 4.48 -11.92
N PHE A 81 1.10 3.99 -10.74
CA PHE A 81 -0.17 4.31 -10.08
C PHE A 81 0.08 4.71 -8.62
N ASP A 82 0.88 5.75 -8.43
CA ASP A 82 1.14 6.34 -7.12
C ASP A 82 0.96 7.87 -7.15
N ARG A 83 1.22 8.54 -6.03
CA ARG A 83 1.05 9.99 -5.88
C ARG A 83 1.86 10.83 -6.87
N TYR A 84 2.90 10.28 -7.48
CA TYR A 84 3.75 10.92 -8.47
C TYR A 84 3.42 10.50 -9.91
N ARG A 85 2.24 9.91 -10.14
CA ARG A 85 1.81 9.45 -11.46
C ARG A 85 1.93 10.51 -12.55
N GLN A 86 1.63 11.78 -12.24
CA GLN A 86 1.71 12.84 -13.24
C GLN A 86 3.15 13.07 -13.72
N GLU A 87 4.09 13.30 -12.81
CA GLU A 87 5.52 13.45 -13.12
C GLU A 87 6.09 12.19 -13.80
N TRP A 88 5.64 11.01 -13.38
CA TRP A 88 6.03 9.72 -13.98
C TRP A 88 5.65 9.65 -15.47
N VAL A 89 4.40 10.02 -15.80
CA VAL A 89 3.91 10.04 -17.19
C VAL A 89 4.58 11.15 -17.99
N ASP A 90 4.66 12.36 -17.45
CA ASP A 90 5.26 13.52 -18.14
C ASP A 90 6.75 13.29 -18.46
N SER A 91 7.43 12.48 -17.65
CA SER A 91 8.83 12.08 -17.87
C SER A 91 9.01 10.93 -18.86
N GLY A 92 7.93 10.36 -19.40
CA GLY A 92 7.94 9.22 -20.34
C GLY A 92 8.46 7.92 -19.70
N CYS A 93 8.27 7.76 -18.39
CA CYS A 93 8.68 6.56 -17.67
C CYS A 93 7.85 5.29 -17.98
N PRO A 94 6.53 5.35 -18.32
CA PRO A 94 5.77 4.15 -18.70
C PRO A 94 6.36 3.41 -19.91
N GLU A 95 6.98 4.14 -20.83
CA GLU A 95 7.58 3.61 -22.05
C GLU A 95 9.07 3.24 -21.88
N GLU A 96 9.68 3.52 -20.72
CA GLU A 96 11.08 3.21 -20.46
C GLU A 96 11.31 1.69 -20.45
N LYS A 97 12.26 1.21 -21.28
CA LYS A 97 12.64 -0.20 -21.30
C LYS A 97 13.40 -0.55 -20.02
N ARG A 98 13.10 -1.72 -19.46
CA ARG A 98 13.80 -2.25 -18.28
C ARG A 98 15.30 -2.38 -18.55
N ASP A 99 16.12 -1.64 -17.80
CA ASP A 99 17.58 -1.74 -17.88
C ASP A 99 18.05 -3.09 -17.28
N PRO A 100 18.72 -3.96 -18.07
CA PRO A 100 19.30 -5.21 -17.57
C PRO A 100 20.29 -5.02 -16.41
N ARG A 101 20.96 -3.87 -16.32
CA ARG A 101 21.92 -3.57 -15.23
C ARG A 101 21.27 -3.57 -13.86
N CYS A 102 19.97 -3.28 -13.79
CA CYS A 102 19.23 -3.32 -12.54
C CYS A 102 19.06 -4.74 -12.01
N LEU A 103 19.05 -5.75 -12.88
CA LEU A 103 19.04 -7.15 -12.44
C LEU A 103 20.39 -7.53 -11.81
N LEU A 104 21.49 -7.13 -12.46
CA LEU A 104 22.86 -7.45 -12.01
C LEU A 104 23.26 -6.77 -10.69
N ALA A 105 22.74 -5.56 -10.43
CA ALA A 105 23.01 -4.82 -9.20
C ALA A 105 22.57 -5.55 -7.91
N THR A 106 21.71 -6.57 -8.04
CA THR A 106 21.23 -7.36 -6.90
C THR A 106 22.17 -8.54 -6.60
N GLU A 107 22.79 -9.14 -7.62
CA GLU A 107 23.71 -10.28 -7.45
C GLU A 107 25.05 -9.86 -6.80
N ALA A 108 25.54 -8.67 -7.12
CA ALA A 108 26.80 -8.15 -6.56
C ALA A 108 26.76 -7.95 -5.03
N ARG A 109 25.58 -7.81 -4.41
CA ARG A 109 25.44 -7.71 -2.95
C ARG A 109 25.41 -9.07 -2.25
N ASN A 110 25.11 -10.16 -2.95
CA ASN A 110 25.11 -11.50 -2.36
C ASN A 110 26.52 -12.13 -2.30
N THR A 111 27.50 -11.57 -3.02
CA THR A 111 28.89 -12.07 -3.03
C THR A 111 29.81 -11.31 -2.06
N SER A 112 29.34 -10.24 -1.44
CA SER A 112 30.13 -9.41 -0.51
C SER A 112 29.69 -9.60 0.96
N SER A 113 29.68 -10.86 1.42
CA SER A 113 29.48 -11.17 2.84
C SER A 113 30.21 -12.44 3.28
N HIS A 114 31.50 -12.58 2.96
CA HIS A 114 32.39 -13.53 3.66
C HIS A 114 33.82 -12.96 3.73
N THR A 115 34.04 -11.97 4.57
CA THR A 115 35.35 -11.77 5.19
C THR A 115 35.14 -11.25 6.60
N SER A 116 34.92 -12.17 7.53
CA SER A 116 34.93 -11.89 8.96
C SER A 116 36.35 -11.53 9.36
N THR A 117 36.61 -10.26 9.68
CA THR A 117 37.80 -9.87 10.44
C THR A 117 37.37 -9.70 11.89
N LEU A 118 37.80 -10.64 12.73
CA LEU A 118 37.69 -10.59 14.18
C LEU A 118 38.52 -9.41 14.72
N LEU A 119 37.89 -8.49 15.44
CA LEU A 119 38.56 -7.68 16.45
C LEU A 119 37.71 -7.63 17.71
N THR A 120 38.30 -8.21 18.76
CA THR A 120 37.83 -8.29 20.13
C THR A 120 37.95 -6.93 20.82
N ALA A 121 36.90 -6.45 21.47
CA ALA A 121 37.00 -5.47 22.54
C ALA A 121 35.90 -5.70 23.59
N THR A 122 36.34 -5.69 24.84
CA THR A 122 35.74 -6.12 26.10
C THR A 122 34.80 -5.08 26.76
N ALA A 123 33.79 -5.59 27.50
CA ALA A 123 33.14 -5.05 28.73
C ALA A 123 32.47 -3.64 28.64
N SER A 124 31.38 -3.28 29.32
CA SER A 124 30.37 -3.86 30.22
C SER A 124 29.32 -2.75 30.44
N SER A 125 28.02 -3.05 30.47
CA SER A 125 27.06 -2.54 31.48
C SER A 125 25.61 -2.84 31.09
N SER A 126 24.93 -3.45 32.05
CA SER A 126 23.50 -3.78 32.16
C SER A 126 22.54 -2.67 31.77
N MET A 127 21.37 -3.04 31.23
CA MET A 127 20.04 -2.52 31.61
C MET A 127 18.97 -3.52 31.11
N THR A 128 18.22 -4.08 32.05
CA THR A 128 17.09 -4.99 31.88
C THR A 128 15.87 -4.27 31.28
N PRO A 129 15.01 -4.96 30.51
CA PRO A 129 13.60 -4.92 30.89
C PRO A 129 12.86 -6.27 30.74
N THR A 130 11.89 -6.42 31.64
CA THR A 130 10.92 -7.51 31.86
C THR A 130 10.00 -7.84 30.67
N PRO A 131 9.42 -9.07 30.62
CA PRO A 131 8.61 -9.53 29.49
C PRO A 131 7.14 -9.11 29.61
N ARG A 132 6.53 -8.62 28.52
CA ARG A 132 5.09 -8.36 28.43
C ARG A 132 4.44 -9.15 27.28
N SER A 133 3.57 -10.06 27.70
CA SER A 133 2.30 -10.51 27.11
C SER A 133 2.21 -10.85 25.62
N LYS A 134 1.92 -12.14 25.37
CA LYS A 134 1.57 -12.77 24.08
C LYS A 134 0.47 -11.98 23.33
N ALA A 135 0.80 -11.49 22.15
CA ALA A 135 -0.18 -11.14 21.11
C ALA A 135 -0.46 -12.41 20.28
N SER A 136 -1.73 -12.77 20.14
CA SER A 136 -2.14 -13.85 19.26
C SER A 136 -2.24 -13.33 17.83
N THR A 137 -1.26 -13.69 17.00
CA THR A 137 -1.32 -13.53 15.54
C THR A 137 -2.34 -14.52 14.99
N ILE A 138 -3.47 -14.03 14.49
CA ILE A 138 -4.32 -14.82 13.59
C ILE A 138 -3.85 -14.50 12.17
N THR A 139 -3.16 -15.46 11.57
CA THR A 139 -2.95 -15.54 10.13
C THR A 139 -4.31 -15.78 9.50
N ASP A 140 -4.83 -14.84 8.70
CA ASP A 140 -6.01 -15.10 7.88
C ASP A 140 -5.77 -14.77 6.42
N LEU A 141 -6.21 -15.71 5.60
CA LEU A 141 -5.99 -15.88 4.18
C LEU A 141 -6.91 -14.92 3.42
N SER A 142 -6.44 -13.71 3.14
CA SER A 142 -7.20 -12.74 2.35
C SER A 142 -7.20 -13.14 0.88
N SER A 143 -8.30 -13.75 0.43
CA SER A 143 -8.63 -13.89 -0.97
C SER A 143 -9.07 -12.54 -1.54
N HIS A 144 -8.20 -11.89 -2.32
CA HIS A 144 -8.54 -10.67 -3.04
C HIS A 144 -9.61 -10.98 -4.10
N LYS A 145 -10.84 -10.52 -3.88
CA LYS A 145 -11.86 -10.43 -4.93
C LYS A 145 -11.98 -8.97 -5.38
N ASN A 146 -11.46 -8.68 -6.55
CA ASN A 146 -11.77 -7.45 -7.28
C ASN A 146 -13.23 -7.53 -7.72
N LYS A 147 -14.12 -6.79 -7.03
CA LYS A 147 -15.53 -6.69 -7.43
C LYS A 147 -15.92 -5.22 -7.46
N SER A 148 -15.91 -4.64 -8.66
CA SER A 148 -16.61 -3.39 -8.92
C SER A 148 -18.10 -3.63 -8.73
N SER A 149 -18.69 -3.06 -7.68
CA SER A 149 -20.14 -3.13 -7.43
C SER A 149 -20.67 -1.73 -7.26
N VAL A 150 -21.60 -1.33 -8.14
CA VAL A 150 -22.36 -0.09 -7.99
C VAL A 150 -23.45 -0.34 -6.96
N GLN A 151 -23.47 0.42 -5.86
CA GLN A 151 -24.59 0.44 -4.92
C GLN A 151 -25.34 1.77 -5.06
N GLN A 152 -26.60 1.69 -5.46
CA GLN A 152 -27.49 2.83 -5.61
C GLN A 152 -28.29 2.98 -4.31
N LEU A 153 -27.97 4.01 -3.54
CA LEU A 153 -28.69 4.35 -2.31
C LEU A 153 -29.59 5.55 -2.58
N THR A 154 -30.90 5.30 -2.66
CA THR A 154 -31.94 6.34 -2.64
C THR A 154 -32.26 6.64 -1.18
N SER A 155 -31.88 7.81 -0.68
CA SER A 155 -32.36 8.31 0.60
C SER A 155 -33.51 9.29 0.35
N SER A 156 -34.73 8.96 0.78
CA SER A 156 -35.77 9.97 1.02
C SER A 156 -35.55 10.52 2.42
N SER A 157 -35.26 11.81 2.54
CA SER A 157 -35.35 12.47 3.84
C SER A 157 -36.83 12.54 4.22
N ALA A 158 -37.22 11.83 5.27
CA ALA A 158 -38.47 12.03 5.96
C ALA A 158 -38.17 12.83 7.24
N GLU A 159 -38.39 14.14 7.15
CA GLU A 159 -38.99 15.07 8.12
C GLU A 159 -38.78 16.51 7.64
#